data_AF-L9M9B6-F1
#
_entry.id   AF-L9M9B6-F1
#
_cell.length_a   1.000
_cell.length_b   1.000
_cell.length_c   1.000
_cell.angle_alpha   90.00
_cell.angle_beta   90.00
_cell.angle_gamma   90.00
#
_symmetry.space_group_name_H-M   'P 1'
#
loop_
_entity.id
_entity.type
_entity.pdbx_description
1 polymer ?
#
loop_
_entity_poly.entity_id
_entity_poly.type
_entity_poly.pdbx_seq_one_letter_code
_entity_poly.pdbx_strand_id
1 'polypeptide(L)'
;MKQKFVWHFLISLGVMLITAMLCGILQYHSAYDYFWFIILSIVSVSGLVFAMLFGFFQSKLKQSLLNTTILVVLLSLYFIVLFYGFIHIKIDWQAISEGKAQLTLVQKFFKSELSFWLAFLIPFILSFLTYTLKPKPNFN
;
A
#
# COMPACT_ATOMS: atom_id res chain seq x y z
N MET A 1 -6.87 -0.07 -25.53
CA MET A 1 -5.96 0.32 -24.43
C MET A 1 -6.59 1.35 -23.50
N LYS A 2 -7.08 2.49 -24.01
CA LYS A 2 -7.63 3.58 -23.17
C LYS A 2 -8.72 3.13 -22.18
N GLN A 3 -9.73 2.36 -22.63
CA GLN A 3 -10.83 1.92 -21.75
C GLN A 3 -10.39 0.96 -20.63
N LYS A 4 -9.47 0.03 -20.92
CA LYS A 4 -8.95 -0.90 -19.90
C LYS A 4 -8.13 -0.16 -18.85
N PHE A 5 -7.25 0.75 -19.28
CA PHE A 5 -6.51 1.64 -18.38
C PHE A 5 -7.44 2.39 -17.42
N VAL A 6 -8.49 3.04 -17.94
CA VAL A 6 -9.43 3.82 -17.12
C VAL A 6 -10.03 2.98 -15.99
N TRP A 7 -10.49 1.76 -16.27
CA TRP A 7 -11.06 0.90 -15.24
C TRP A 7 -10.03 0.44 -14.20
N HIS A 8 -8.82 0.06 -14.61
CA HIS A 8 -7.76 -0.28 -13.66
C HIS A 8 -7.37 0.92 -12.78
N PHE A 9 -7.29 2.11 -13.37
CA PHE A 9 -7.02 3.36 -12.66
C PHE A 9 -8.13 3.69 -11.65
N LEU A 10 -9.39 3.68 -12.07
CA LEU A 10 -10.52 4.04 -11.20
C LEU A 10 -10.66 3.08 -10.00
N ILE A 11 -10.51 1.77 -10.23
CA ILE A 11 -10.52 0.78 -9.15
C ILE A 11 -9.35 1.05 -8.18
N SER A 12 -8.14 1.25 -8.72
CA SER A 12 -6.96 1.47 -7.89
C SER A 12 -7.09 2.76 -7.07
N LEU A 13 -7.52 3.85 -7.72
CA LEU A 13 -7.72 5.14 -7.08
C LEU A 13 -8.81 5.07 -6.02
N GLY A 14 -9.97 4.48 -6.34
CA GLY A 14 -11.10 4.39 -5.41
C GLY A 14 -10.72 3.62 -4.14
N VAL A 15 -10.05 2.47 -4.29
CA VAL A 15 -9.59 1.69 -3.14
C VAL A 15 -8.55 2.48 -2.35
N MET A 16 -7.55 3.09 -2.99
CA MET A 16 -6.50 3.85 -2.30
C MET A 16 -7.04 5.08 -1.55
N LEU A 17 -8.07 5.76 -2.08
CA LEU A 17 -8.74 6.86 -1.38
C LEU A 17 -9.47 6.38 -0.13
N ILE A 18 -10.18 5.24 -0.23
CA ILE A 18 -10.81 4.61 0.94
C ILE A 18 -9.73 4.22 1.97
N THR A 19 -8.63 3.64 1.53
CA THR A 19 -7.48 3.31 2.41
C THR A 19 -6.96 4.55 3.13
N ALA A 20 -6.76 5.66 2.41
CA ALA A 20 -6.27 6.91 2.97
C ALA A 20 -7.24 7.47 4.03
N MET A 21 -8.54 7.44 3.75
CA MET A 21 -9.58 7.84 4.72
C MET A 21 -9.54 6.98 5.97
N LEU A 22 -9.48 5.65 5.83
CA LEU A 22 -9.42 4.72 6.96
C LEU A 22 -8.15 4.93 7.80
N CYS A 23 -6.99 5.10 7.16
CA CYS A 23 -5.73 5.37 7.87
C CYS A 23 -5.76 6.73 8.58
N GLY A 24 -6.37 7.75 7.95
CA GLY A 24 -6.60 9.05 8.57
C GLY A 24 -7.51 8.96 9.79
N ILE A 25 -8.66 8.30 9.69
CA ILE A 25 -9.60 8.07 10.79
C ILE A 25 -8.92 7.33 11.95
N LEU A 26 -8.13 6.30 11.63
CA LEU A 26 -7.38 5.55 12.63
C LEU A 26 -6.43 6.44 13.43
N GLN A 27 -5.76 7.39 12.77
CA GLN A 27 -4.90 8.37 13.44
C GLN A 27 -5.68 9.41 14.23
N TYR A 28 -6.81 9.88 13.70
CA TYR A 28 -7.68 10.83 14.39
C TYR A 28 -8.16 10.30 15.75
N HIS A 29 -8.59 9.04 15.80
CA HIS A 29 -9.00 8.40 17.06
C HIS A 29 -7.85 8.13 18.04
N SER A 30 -6.61 8.22 17.59
CA SER A 30 -5.42 7.94 18.41
C SER A 30 -4.85 9.20 19.08
N ALA A 31 -5.62 10.30 19.10
CA ALA A 31 -5.33 11.56 19.81
C ALA A 31 -4.03 12.28 19.38
N TYR A 32 -3.51 11.99 18.19
CA TYR A 32 -2.47 12.82 17.56
C TYR A 32 -3.14 14.01 16.85
N ASP A 33 -3.23 15.15 17.55
CA ASP A 33 -3.80 16.37 17.00
C ASP A 33 -3.12 16.74 15.67
N TYR A 34 -3.95 16.99 14.64
CA TYR A 34 -3.58 17.32 13.24
C TYR A 34 -2.79 16.28 12.42
N PHE A 35 -2.25 15.22 13.02
CA PHE A 35 -1.42 14.24 12.29
C PHE A 35 -2.22 13.40 11.29
N TRP A 36 -3.53 13.25 11.52
CA TRP A 36 -4.42 12.51 10.63
C TRP A 36 -4.50 13.12 9.22
N PHE A 37 -4.45 14.46 9.10
CA PHE A 37 -4.43 15.15 7.80
C PHE A 37 -3.16 14.86 7.02
N ILE A 38 -2.02 14.75 7.71
CA ILE A 38 -0.73 14.43 7.10
C ILE A 38 -0.78 13.00 6.52
N ILE A 39 -1.26 12.04 7.31
CA ILE A 39 -1.41 10.65 6.84
C ILE A 39 -2.39 10.55 5.68
N LEU A 40 -3.55 11.20 5.79
CA LEU A 40 -4.53 11.25 4.70
C LEU A 40 -3.89 11.80 3.41
N SER A 41 -3.13 12.89 3.51
CA SER A 41 -2.48 13.54 2.37
C SER A 41 -1.39 12.65 1.75
N ILE A 42 -0.50 12.10 2.56
CA ILE A 42 0.59 11.23 2.09
C ILE A 42 0.03 9.99 1.39
N VAL A 43 -0.93 9.29 2.01
CA VAL A 43 -1.51 8.07 1.43
C VAL A 43 -2.34 8.39 0.19
N SER A 44 -3.04 9.53 0.15
CA SER A 44 -3.82 9.93 -1.02
C SER A 44 -2.94 10.31 -2.22
N VAL A 45 -1.89 11.12 -2.00
CA VAL A 45 -0.98 11.54 -3.08
C VAL A 45 -0.17 10.36 -3.59
N SER A 46 0.43 9.56 -2.72
CA SER A 46 1.14 8.34 -3.11
C SER A 46 0.21 7.32 -3.78
N GLY A 47 -1.00 7.16 -3.25
CA GLY A 47 -2.04 6.30 -3.82
C GLY A 47 -2.49 6.73 -5.22
N LEU A 48 -2.59 8.04 -5.48
CA LEU A 48 -2.88 8.57 -6.81
C LEU A 48 -1.77 8.25 -7.82
N VAL A 49 -0.52 8.50 -7.44
CA VAL A 49 0.66 8.18 -8.28
C VAL A 49 0.70 6.68 -8.55
N PHE A 50 0.53 5.87 -7.51
CA PHE A 50 0.42 4.41 -7.62
C PHE A 50 -0.71 4.01 -8.58
N ALA A 51 -1.93 4.53 -8.41
CA ALA A 51 -3.08 4.17 -9.23
C ALA A 51 -2.84 4.47 -10.72
N MET A 52 -2.18 5.59 -11.03
CA MET A 52 -1.83 5.97 -12.39
C MET A 52 -0.82 4.99 -13.00
N LEU A 53 0.30 4.75 -12.31
CA LEU A 53 1.36 3.85 -12.77
C LEU A 53 0.88 2.40 -12.86
N PHE A 54 0.15 1.94 -11.85
CA PHE A 54 -0.35 0.58 -11.77
C PHE A 54 -1.46 0.34 -12.80
N GLY A 55 -2.38 1.30 -12.99
CA GLY A 55 -3.41 1.21 -14.02
C GLY A 55 -2.80 1.08 -15.42
N PHE A 56 -1.75 1.84 -15.71
CA PHE A 56 -1.00 1.73 -16.96
C PHE A 56 -0.33 0.36 -17.09
N PHE A 57 0.32 -0.11 -16.01
CA PHE A 57 0.99 -1.40 -15.97
C PHE A 57 0.03 -2.58 -16.19
N GLN A 58 -1.11 -2.61 -15.49
CA GLN A 58 -2.16 -3.62 -15.66
C GLN A 58 -2.68 -3.66 -17.09
N SER A 59 -2.96 -2.49 -17.68
CA SER A 59 -3.41 -2.39 -19.06
C SER A 59 -2.36 -2.91 -20.05
N LYS A 60 -1.08 -2.65 -19.81
CA LYS A 60 0.02 -3.15 -20.66
C LYS A 60 0.16 -4.67 -20.58
N LEU A 61 0.04 -5.23 -19.38
CA LEU A 61 0.07 -6.68 -19.15
C LEU A 61 -1.23 -7.40 -19.51
N LYS A 62 -2.26 -6.67 -19.97
CA LYS A 62 -3.60 -7.19 -20.29
C LYS A 62 -4.18 -8.01 -19.12
N GLN A 63 -3.96 -7.54 -17.89
CA GLN A 63 -4.48 -8.21 -16.70
C GLN A 63 -6.00 -8.05 -16.58
N SER A 64 -6.64 -8.93 -15.82
CA SER A 64 -8.08 -8.82 -15.53
C SER A 64 -8.33 -7.75 -14.46
N LEU A 65 -9.53 -7.17 -14.46
CA LEU A 65 -9.94 -6.23 -13.41
C LEU A 65 -9.94 -6.90 -12.03
N LEU A 66 -10.32 -8.19 -11.96
CA LEU A 66 -10.26 -8.97 -10.72
C LEU A 66 -8.84 -9.02 -10.14
N ASN A 67 -7.82 -9.25 -10.98
CA ASN A 67 -6.43 -9.26 -10.52
C ASN A 67 -6.02 -7.90 -9.93
N THR A 68 -6.40 -6.81 -10.58
CA THR A 68 -6.18 -5.46 -10.05
C THR A 68 -6.86 -5.27 -8.71
N THR A 69 -8.15 -5.59 -8.61
CA THR A 69 -8.92 -5.44 -7.36
C THR A 69 -8.28 -6.21 -6.22
N ILE A 70 -7.92 -7.48 -6.42
CA ILE A 70 -7.29 -8.30 -5.37
C ILE A 70 -5.98 -7.65 -4.90
N LEU A 71 -5.11 -7.25 -5.82
CA LEU A 71 -3.81 -6.70 -5.47
C LEU A 71 -3.91 -5.35 -4.75
N VAL A 72 -4.82 -4.46 -5.17
CA VAL A 72 -5.01 -3.18 -4.49
C VAL A 72 -5.70 -3.35 -3.13
N VAL A 73 -6.64 -4.30 -2.99
CA VAL A 73 -7.24 -4.61 -1.69
C VAL A 73 -6.20 -5.18 -0.72
N LEU A 74 -5.33 -6.08 -1.17
CA LEU A 74 -4.24 -6.59 -0.33
C LEU A 74 -3.28 -5.46 0.11
N LEU A 75 -2.93 -4.55 -0.80
CA LEU A 75 -2.14 -3.37 -0.47
C LEU A 75 -2.85 -2.46 0.55
N SER A 76 -4.16 -2.25 0.39
CA SER A 76 -5.00 -1.49 1.33
C SER A 76 -4.98 -2.10 2.73
N LEU A 77 -5.22 -3.41 2.84
CA LEU A 77 -5.17 -4.14 4.11
C LEU A 77 -3.79 -4.04 4.76
N TYR A 78 -2.73 -4.17 3.96
CA TYR A 78 -1.36 -3.98 4.43
C TYR A 78 -1.17 -2.59 5.06
N PHE A 79 -1.60 -1.52 4.40
CA PHE A 79 -1.46 -0.17 4.94
C PHE A 79 -2.26 0.02 6.23
N ILE A 80 -3.49 -0.47 6.30
CA ILE A 80 -4.30 -0.40 7.52
C ILE A 80 -3.56 -1.07 8.69
N VAL A 81 -3.01 -2.27 8.47
CA VAL A 81 -2.22 -2.99 9.48
C VAL A 81 -0.94 -2.23 9.84
N LEU A 82 -0.22 -1.70 8.84
CA LEU A 82 1.02 -0.94 9.06
C LEU A 82 0.76 0.28 9.94
N PHE A 83 -0.26 1.08 9.63
CA PHE A 83 -0.61 2.27 10.42
C PHE A 83 -1.14 1.90 11.80
N TYR A 84 -1.94 0.83 11.91
CA TYR A 84 -2.38 0.32 13.21
C TYR A 84 -1.20 -0.05 14.10
N GLY A 85 -0.24 -0.82 13.57
CA GLY A 85 0.97 -1.19 14.29
C GLY A 85 1.87 0.00 14.59
N PHE A 86 1.97 0.97 13.67
CA PHE A 86 2.69 2.22 13.93
C PHE A 86 2.13 2.94 15.16
N ILE A 87 0.82 2.97 15.36
CA ILE A 87 0.20 3.63 16.52
C ILE A 87 0.40 2.80 17.80
N HIS A 88 0.12 1.50 17.74
CA HIS A 88 -0.04 0.68 18.96
C HIS A 88 1.25 0.01 19.44
N ILE A 89 2.27 -0.13 18.59
CA ILE A 89 3.56 -0.70 19.01
C ILE A 89 4.33 0.36 19.78
N LYS A 90 4.37 0.15 21.10
CA LYS A 90 5.10 0.99 22.05
C LYS A 90 6.60 0.76 21.92
N ILE A 91 7.34 1.85 22.02
CA ILE A 91 8.79 1.89 21.99
C ILE A 91 9.24 2.73 23.18
N ASP A 92 10.11 2.15 24.01
CA ASP A 92 10.81 2.89 25.05
C ASP A 92 11.98 3.63 24.41
N TRP A 93 11.71 4.84 23.93
CA TRP A 93 12.72 5.69 23.30
C TRP A 93 13.83 6.08 24.27
N GLN A 94 13.53 6.16 25.57
CA GLN A 94 14.54 6.47 26.58
C GLN A 94 15.55 5.34 26.70
N ALA A 95 15.09 4.10 26.87
CA ALA A 95 15.97 2.94 26.94
C ALA A 95 16.81 2.74 25.66
N ILE A 96 16.26 3.09 24.49
CA ILE A 96 17.03 3.05 23.22
C ILE A 96 18.09 4.16 23.19
N SER A 97 17.73 5.39 23.57
CA SER A 97 18.67 6.52 23.55
C SER A 97 19.83 6.34 24.52
N GLU A 98 19.58 5.68 25.65
CA GLU A 98 20.58 5.33 26.66
C GLU A 98 21.40 4.09 26.28
N GLY A 99 21.14 3.48 25.10
CA GLY A 99 21.82 2.28 24.63
C GLY A 99 21.49 1.00 25.40
N LYS A 100 20.49 1.04 26.29
CA LYS A 100 20.06 -0.08 27.14
C LYS A 100 19.18 -1.09 26.41
N ALA A 101 18.56 -0.68 25.30
CA ALA A 101 17.72 -1.53 24.48
C ALA A 101 17.95 -1.27 22.98
N GLN A 102 17.67 -2.28 22.16
CA GLN A 102 17.62 -2.14 20.70
C GLN A 102 16.19 -2.41 20.21
N LEU A 103 15.80 -1.73 19.13
CA LEU A 103 14.52 -1.98 18.48
C LEU A 103 14.45 -3.42 17.97
N THR A 104 13.38 -4.12 18.31
CA THR A 104 13.09 -5.44 17.74
C THR A 104 12.82 -5.33 16.24
N LEU A 105 12.97 -6.43 15.51
CA LEU A 105 12.66 -6.48 14.07
C LEU A 105 11.24 -6.00 13.76
N VAL A 106 10.27 -6.40 14.60
CA VAL A 106 8.87 -5.98 14.49
C VAL A 106 8.73 -4.47 14.68
N GLN A 107 9.34 -3.90 15.72
CA GLN A 107 9.32 -2.45 15.95
C GLN A 107 9.98 -1.68 14.80
N LYS A 108 11.14 -2.14 14.31
CA LYS A 108 11.81 -1.55 13.14
C LYS A 108 10.90 -1.59 11.92
N PHE A 109 10.24 -2.71 11.67
CA PHE A 109 9.35 -2.86 10.52
C PHE A 109 8.17 -1.87 10.56
N PHE A 110 7.45 -1.79 11.68
CA PHE A 110 6.27 -0.91 11.78
C PHE A 110 6.59 0.57 11.86
N LYS A 111 7.80 0.95 12.31
CA LYS A 111 8.25 2.35 12.34
C LYS A 111 9.08 2.76 11.13
N SER A 112 9.31 1.85 10.18
CA SER A 112 10.13 2.10 9.01
C SER A 112 9.31 2.75 7.89
N GLU A 113 9.79 3.89 7.41
CA GLU A 113 9.29 4.53 6.18
C GLU A 113 9.47 3.62 4.96
N LEU A 114 10.52 2.81 4.95
CA LEU A 114 10.83 1.91 3.85
C LEU A 114 9.79 0.79 3.74
N SER A 115 9.21 0.32 4.87
CA SER A 115 8.09 -0.63 4.86
C SER A 115 6.89 -0.05 4.12
N PHE A 116 6.59 1.23 4.32
CA PHE A 116 5.53 1.93 3.61
C PHE A 116 5.82 2.01 2.11
N TRP A 117 7.00 2.48 1.72
CA TRP A 117 7.34 2.68 0.30
C TRP A 117 7.47 1.38 -0.50
N LEU A 118 8.08 0.34 0.08
CA LEU A 118 8.26 -0.93 -0.62
C LEU A 118 6.93 -1.67 -0.87
N ALA A 119 5.91 -1.44 -0.05
CA ALA A 119 4.60 -2.07 -0.23
C ALA A 119 3.99 -1.80 -1.61
N PHE A 120 4.20 -0.59 -2.15
CA PHE A 120 3.71 -0.22 -3.48
C PHE A 120 4.32 -1.04 -4.61
N LEU A 121 5.49 -1.65 -4.43
CA LEU A 121 6.14 -2.47 -5.45
C LEU A 121 5.52 -3.87 -5.57
N ILE A 122 4.94 -4.38 -4.49
CA ILE A 122 4.41 -5.76 -4.42
C ILE A 122 3.34 -6.02 -5.49
N PRO A 123 2.33 -5.15 -5.71
CA PRO A 123 1.37 -5.33 -6.79
C PRO A 123 2.01 -5.44 -8.18
N PHE A 124 3.09 -4.69 -8.46
CA PHE A 124 3.79 -4.75 -9.75
C PHE A 124 4.49 -6.09 -9.94
N ILE A 125 5.22 -6.55 -8.91
CA ILE A 125 5.94 -7.83 -8.94
C ILE A 125 4.95 -8.98 -9.16
N LEU A 126 3.87 -9.04 -8.37
CA LEU A 126 2.85 -10.09 -8.50
C LEU A 126 2.14 -10.05 -9.84
N SER A 127 1.87 -8.86 -10.37
CA SER A 127 1.27 -8.70 -11.70
C SER A 127 2.18 -9.14 -12.83
N PHE A 128 3.49 -8.95 -12.67
CA PHE A 128 4.47 -9.45 -13.62
C PHE A 128 4.57 -10.97 -13.55
N LEU A 129 4.66 -11.55 -12.35
CA LEU A 129 4.71 -13.01 -12.16
C LEU A 129 3.47 -13.71 -12.72
N THR A 130 2.28 -13.19 -12.44
CA THR A 130 1.03 -13.75 -13.00
C THR A 130 0.96 -13.62 -14.51
N TYR A 131 1.59 -12.59 -15.11
CA TYR A 131 1.70 -12.47 -16.55
C TYR A 131 2.66 -13.51 -17.14
N THR A 132 3.83 -13.72 -16.53
CA THR A 132 4.83 -14.68 -17.02
C THR A 132 4.41 -16.13 -16.86
N LEU A 133 3.61 -16.44 -15.82
CA LEU A 133 3.14 -17.79 -15.53
C LEU A 133 1.87 -18.17 -16.29
N LYS A 134 1.24 -17.23 -17.02
CA LYS A 134 0.09 -17.57 -17.86
C LYS A 134 0.54 -18.56 -18.95
N PRO A 135 -0.08 -19.75 -19.05
CA PRO A 135 0.23 -20.67 -20.13
C PRO A 135 -0.06 -19.96 -21.46
N LYS A 136 0.96 -19.94 -22.35
CA LYS A 136 0.74 -19.47 -23.72
C LYS A 136 -0.24 -20.44 -24.38
N PRO A 137 -1.23 -19.96 -25.14
CA PRO A 137 -2.09 -20.86 -25.90
C PRO A 137 -1.22 -21.71 -26.82
N ASN A 138 -1.20 -23.03 -26.61
CA ASN A 138 -0.68 -23.98 -27.58
C ASN A 138 -1.63 -23.94 -28.78
N PHE A 139 -1.22 -23.28 -29.84
CA PHE A 139 -1.79 -23.52 -31.16
C PHE A 139 -1.06 -24.74 -31.75
N ASN A 140 -1.50 -25.93 -31.36
CA ASN A 140 -1.24 -27.17 -32.08
C ASN A 140 -2.49 -27.51 -32.90
#